data_AF-A0A452H1I3-F1
#
_entry.id   AF-A0A452H1I3-F1
#
_cell.length_a   1.000
_cell.length_b   1.000
_cell.length_c   1.000
_cell.angle_alpha   90.00
_cell.angle_beta   90.00
_cell.angle_gamma   90.00
#
_symmetry.space_group_name_H-M   'P 1'
#
loop_
_entity.id
_entity.type
_entity.pdbx_description
1 polymer ?
#
loop_
_entity_poly.entity_id
_entity_poly.type
_entity_poly.pdbx_seq_one_letter_code
_entity_poly.pdbx_strand_id
1 'polypeptide(L)'
;MIGIWIAALYLLALTAGEKVCYGRLGCFSDKPPWAGIPGRYLAGLPDSPESMNISFTLYTKETRNNSQVISAIHSSTIKDSHFCSHRKTRFIVHGFMSTGKRGWVVEMCLV
;
A
#
# COMPACT_ATOMS: atom_id res chain seq x y z
N MET A 1 -13.67 27.86 -37.07
CA MET A 1 -12.55 26.88 -37.02
C MET A 1 -11.86 26.86 -35.66
N ILE A 2 -11.47 28.00 -35.08
CA ILE A 2 -10.82 28.09 -33.74
C ILE A 2 -11.66 27.47 -32.60
N GLY A 3 -12.98 27.68 -32.59
CA GLY A 3 -13.86 27.13 -31.56
C GLY A 3 -13.92 25.60 -31.51
N ILE A 4 -13.73 24.91 -32.65
CA ILE A 4 -13.67 23.45 -32.72
C ILE A 4 -12.37 22.94 -32.07
N TRP A 5 -11.26 23.62 -32.32
CA TRP A 5 -9.97 23.29 -31.69
C TRP A 5 -9.97 23.54 -30.18
N ILE A 6 -10.60 24.62 -29.73
CA ILE A 6 -10.77 24.90 -28.29
C ILE A 6 -11.64 23.82 -27.65
N ALA A 7 -12.77 23.45 -28.26
CA ALA A 7 -13.63 22.38 -27.76
C ALA A 7 -12.92 21.01 -27.74
N ALA A 8 -12.16 20.68 -28.78
CA ALA A 8 -11.39 19.45 -28.86
C ALA A 8 -10.29 19.39 -27.77
N LEU A 9 -9.55 20.48 -27.55
CA LEU A 9 -8.56 20.59 -26.48
C LEU A 9 -9.18 20.47 -25.08
N TYR A 10 -10.36 21.07 -24.89
CA TYR A 10 -11.11 20.97 -23.63
C TYR A 10 -11.57 19.54 -23.35
N LEU A 11 -12.10 18.85 -24.36
CA LEU A 11 -12.50 17.45 -24.28
C LEU A 11 -11.30 16.52 -24.02
N LEU A 12 -10.15 16.78 -24.66
CA LEU A 12 -8.91 16.04 -24.40
C LEU A 12 -8.42 16.22 -22.96
N ALA A 13 -8.48 17.43 -22.41
CA ALA A 13 -8.10 17.71 -21.03
C ALA A 13 -8.99 16.97 -20.01
N LEU A 14 -10.29 16.86 -20.28
CA LEU A 14 -11.24 16.07 -19.46
C LEU A 14 -10.94 14.56 -19.44
N THR A 15 -10.20 14.03 -20.41
CA THR A 15 -9.79 12.62 -20.46
C THR A 15 -8.42 12.35 -19.84
N ALA A 16 -7.70 13.39 -19.41
CA ALA A 16 -6.40 13.24 -18.80
C ALA A 16 -6.55 12.80 -17.34
N GLY A 17 -6.47 11.48 -17.09
CA GLY A 17 -6.43 10.95 -15.72
C GLY A 17 -5.28 11.53 -14.89
N GLU A 18 -5.51 11.67 -13.58
CA GLU A 18 -4.57 12.20 -12.61
C GLU A 18 -3.50 11.18 -12.21
N LYS A 19 -2.40 11.69 -11.63
CA LYS A 19 -1.32 10.85 -11.07
C LYS A 19 -0.77 11.42 -9.77
N VAL A 20 -0.33 10.54 -8.88
CA VAL A 20 0.42 10.88 -7.66
C VAL A 20 1.68 10.02 -7.57
N CYS A 21 2.78 10.56 -7.04
CA CYS A 21 4.04 9.84 -6.90
C CYS A 21 4.52 9.87 -5.44
N TYR A 22 4.91 8.69 -4.92
CA TYR A 22 5.35 8.52 -3.54
C TYR A 22 6.76 7.96 -3.48
N GLY A 23 7.77 8.84 -3.52
CA GLY A 23 9.19 8.49 -3.34
C GLY A 23 9.59 7.16 -3.98
N ARG A 24 10.03 6.20 -3.15
CA ARG A 24 10.49 4.87 -3.59
C ARG A 24 9.40 3.94 -4.16
N LEU A 25 8.12 4.28 -4.01
CA LEU A 25 6.99 3.45 -4.47
C LEU A 25 6.58 3.76 -5.91
N GLY A 26 7.15 4.82 -6.50
CA GLY A 26 6.82 5.24 -7.87
C GLY A 26 5.51 6.03 -7.94
N CYS A 27 4.88 6.00 -9.11
CA CYS A 27 3.68 6.77 -9.41
C CYS A 27 2.45 5.90 -9.64
N PHE A 28 1.30 6.39 -9.21
CA PHE A 28 -0.01 5.79 -9.36
C PHE A 28 -0.87 6.70 -10.23
N SER A 29 -1.70 6.11 -11.08
CA SER A 29 -2.56 6.79 -12.03
C SER A 29 -3.98 6.28 -11.84
N ASP A 30 -4.97 7.13 -12.01
CA ASP A 30 -6.39 6.73 -12.01
C ASP A 30 -6.90 6.31 -13.40
N LYS A 31 -6.10 6.49 -14.45
CA LYS A 31 -6.40 5.96 -15.80
C LYS A 31 -6.72 4.46 -15.77
N PRO A 32 -7.53 3.96 -16.73
CA PRO A 32 -7.76 2.53 -16.90
C PRO A 32 -6.44 1.74 -16.93
N PRO A 33 -6.35 0.57 -16.27
CA PRO A 33 -7.44 -0.18 -15.63
C PRO A 33 -7.68 0.14 -14.14
N TRP A 34 -7.10 1.23 -13.62
CA TRP A 34 -7.15 1.56 -12.19
C TRP A 34 -8.49 2.17 -11.77
N ALA A 35 -9.07 3.04 -12.61
CA ALA A 35 -10.43 3.55 -12.46
C ALA A 35 -11.09 3.80 -13.84
N GLY A 36 -12.34 4.27 -13.82
CA GLY A 36 -13.12 4.61 -15.01
C GLY A 36 -13.58 3.41 -15.84
N ILE A 37 -13.61 2.21 -15.26
CA ILE A 37 -14.00 0.95 -15.95
C ILE A 37 -15.09 0.19 -15.19
N PRO A 38 -15.82 -0.74 -15.83
CA PRO A 38 -16.76 -1.61 -15.14
C PRO A 38 -16.14 -2.31 -13.93
N GLY A 39 -16.77 -2.17 -12.76
CA GLY A 39 -16.27 -2.68 -11.48
C GLY A 39 -15.33 -1.73 -10.72
N ARG A 40 -14.88 -0.63 -11.34
CA ARG A 40 -14.04 0.44 -10.74
C ARG A 40 -14.41 1.80 -11.34
N TYR A 41 -15.67 2.20 -11.19
CA TYR A 41 -16.20 3.40 -11.86
C TYR A 41 -15.68 4.71 -11.27
N LEU A 42 -15.42 4.75 -9.97
CA LEU A 42 -14.96 5.94 -9.28
C LEU A 42 -13.47 6.16 -9.54
N ALA A 43 -13.13 7.34 -10.05
CA ALA A 43 -11.75 7.82 -10.07
C ALA A 43 -11.25 7.95 -8.63
N GLY A 44 -10.00 7.55 -8.40
CA GLY A 44 -9.39 7.59 -7.09
C GLY A 44 -7.90 7.28 -7.19
N LEU A 45 -7.12 8.12 -6.54
CA LEU A 45 -5.69 7.88 -6.30
C LEU A 45 -5.51 7.31 -4.89
N PRO A 46 -4.49 6.46 -4.68
CA PRO A 46 -4.20 5.95 -3.35
C PRO A 46 -3.78 7.07 -2.42
N ASP A 47 -4.19 6.97 -1.15
CA ASP A 47 -3.72 7.81 -0.06
C ASP A 47 -2.19 7.75 0.08
N SER A 48 -1.61 8.77 0.70
CA SER A 48 -0.16 8.81 0.97
C SER A 48 0.26 7.67 1.93
N PRO A 49 1.48 7.10 1.78
CA PRO A 49 2.01 6.13 2.73
C PRO A 49 1.99 6.63 4.19
N GLU A 50 2.23 7.94 4.38
CA GLU A 50 2.23 8.60 5.67
C GLU A 50 0.82 8.63 6.29
N SER A 51 -0.21 8.96 5.50
CA SER A 51 -1.61 8.98 5.98
C SER A 51 -2.17 7.58 6.23
N MET A 52 -1.74 6.57 5.46
CA MET A 52 -2.15 5.17 5.68
C MET A 52 -1.52 4.55 6.94
N ASN A 53 -0.42 5.13 7.45
CA ASN A 53 0.28 4.69 8.66
C ASN A 53 0.57 3.17 8.70
N ILE A 54 1.14 2.66 7.60
CA ILE A 54 1.45 1.23 7.44
C ILE A 54 2.61 0.83 8.35
N SER A 55 2.41 -0.19 9.19
CA SER A 55 3.44 -0.73 10.08
C SER A 55 3.70 -2.22 9.81
N PHE A 56 4.96 -2.65 9.85
CA PHE A 56 5.32 -4.06 9.80
C PHE A 56 5.73 -4.55 11.19
N THR A 57 5.00 -5.57 11.67
CA THR A 57 5.21 -6.16 12.99
C THR A 57 5.70 -7.59 12.83
N LEU A 58 6.91 -7.86 13.31
CA LEU A 58 7.56 -9.18 13.24
C LEU A 58 7.29 -9.99 14.50
N TYR A 59 6.81 -11.21 14.29
CA TYR A 59 6.72 -12.25 15.30
C TYR A 59 7.67 -13.39 14.92
N THR A 60 8.39 -13.91 15.90
CA THR A 60 9.32 -15.03 15.72
C THR A 60 9.14 -16.05 16.84
N LYS A 61 9.67 -17.26 16.66
CA LYS A 61 9.65 -18.29 17.71
C LYS A 61 10.44 -17.85 18.95
N GLU A 62 11.47 -17.04 18.74
CA GLU A 62 12.34 -16.49 19.78
C GLU A 62 11.61 -15.45 20.64
N THR A 63 10.81 -14.60 20.00
CA THR A 63 10.16 -13.48 20.70
C THR A 63 8.75 -13.81 21.21
N ARG A 64 8.12 -14.88 20.70
CA ARG A 64 6.76 -15.31 21.06
C ARG A 64 5.76 -14.14 20.99
N ASN A 65 5.19 -13.73 22.12
CA ASN A 65 4.19 -12.67 22.20
C ASN A 65 4.79 -11.26 22.13
N ASN A 66 6.12 -11.13 22.24
CA ASN A 66 6.80 -9.85 22.11
C ASN A 66 7.09 -9.60 20.64
N SER A 67 6.38 -8.66 20.04
CA SER A 67 6.62 -8.30 18.65
C SER A 67 7.76 -7.30 18.49
N GLN A 68 8.34 -7.24 17.29
CA GLN A 68 9.33 -6.25 16.92
C GLN A 68 8.83 -5.46 15.70
N VAL A 69 8.79 -4.13 15.81
CA VAL A 69 8.44 -3.29 14.65
C VAL A 69 9.67 -3.19 13.75
N ILE A 70 9.48 -3.53 12.47
CA ILE A 70 10.53 -3.49 11.46
C ILE A 70 10.16 -2.51 10.33
N SER A 71 11.17 -2.00 9.64
CA SER A 71 11.00 -1.01 8.59
C SER A 71 11.88 -1.32 7.39
N ALA A 72 11.26 -1.32 6.22
CA ALA A 72 11.99 -1.35 4.96
C ALA A 72 12.70 -0.01 4.65
N ILE A 73 12.37 1.09 5.34
CA ILE A 73 13.07 2.38 5.20
C ILE A 73 14.34 2.36 6.07
N HIS A 74 14.21 1.85 7.29
CA HIS A 74 15.31 1.74 8.25
C HIS A 74 15.77 0.28 8.37
N SER A 75 16.58 -0.18 7.41
CA SER A 75 17.01 -1.59 7.32
C SER A 75 17.73 -2.12 8.57
N SER A 76 18.30 -1.25 9.40
CA SER A 76 18.84 -1.62 10.72
C SER A 76 17.80 -2.31 11.59
N THR A 77 16.55 -1.85 11.59
CA THR A 77 15.46 -2.47 12.37
C THR A 77 15.23 -3.94 12.03
N ILE A 78 15.52 -4.37 10.79
CA ILE A 78 15.44 -5.78 10.39
C ILE A 78 16.68 -6.53 10.90
N LYS A 79 17.87 -5.94 10.74
CA LYS A 79 19.15 -6.53 11.19
C LYS A 79 19.21 -6.72 12.70
N ASP A 80 18.64 -5.78 13.45
CA ASP A 80 18.63 -5.76 14.91
C ASP A 80 17.46 -6.58 15.50
N SER A 81 16.60 -7.14 14.64
CA SER A 81 15.48 -7.99 15.04
C SER A 81 15.84 -9.48 15.05
N HIS A 82 14.91 -10.33 15.49
CA HIS A 82 15.03 -11.79 15.40
C HIS A 82 14.73 -12.36 13.99
N PHE A 83 14.68 -11.52 12.96
CA PHE A 83 14.51 -11.97 11.59
C PHE A 83 15.64 -12.92 11.18
N CYS A 84 15.27 -14.08 10.62
CA CYS A 84 16.22 -15.10 10.19
C CYS A 84 16.00 -15.42 8.71
N SER A 85 16.95 -15.02 7.86
CA SER A 85 16.88 -15.21 6.40
C SER A 85 16.81 -16.67 5.95
N HIS A 86 17.26 -17.60 6.79
CA HIS A 86 17.23 -19.05 6.53
C HIS A 86 15.86 -19.69 6.83
N ARG A 87 14.91 -18.94 7.40
CA ARG A 87 13.57 -19.42 7.73
C ARG A 87 12.55 -18.87 6.74
N LYS A 88 11.45 -19.60 6.55
CA LYS A 88 10.31 -19.11 5.76
C LYS A 88 9.71 -17.87 6.43
N THR A 89 9.56 -16.79 5.67
CA THR A 89 8.81 -15.60 6.07
C THR A 89 7.39 -15.68 5.55
N ARG A 90 6.40 -15.39 6.42
CA ARG A 90 4.98 -15.34 6.06
C ARG A 90 4.45 -13.95 6.41
N PHE A 91 3.82 -13.29 5.44
CA PHE A 91 3.11 -12.03 5.68
C PHE A 91 1.64 -12.34 5.92
N ILE A 92 1.08 -11.74 6.97
CA ILE A 92 -0.36 -11.76 7.26
C ILE A 92 -0.83 -10.32 7.17
N VAL A 93 -1.74 -10.06 6.24
CA VAL A 93 -2.26 -8.72 5.96
C VAL A 93 -3.77 -8.75 6.20
N HIS A 94 -4.25 -7.84 7.02
CA HIS A 94 -5.67 -7.73 7.32
C HIS A 94 -6.43 -6.97 6.24
N GLY A 95 -7.76 -7.05 6.28
CA GLY A 95 -8.66 -6.30 5.41
C GLY A 95 -9.83 -5.71 6.18
N PHE A 96 -11.04 -6.06 5.74
CA PHE A 96 -12.33 -5.53 6.22
C PHE A 96 -12.40 -5.33 7.74
N MET A 97 -12.57 -4.07 8.15
CA MET A 97 -12.78 -3.64 9.55
C MET A 97 -11.85 -4.30 10.58
N SER A 98 -10.61 -4.59 10.19
CA SER A 98 -9.67 -5.35 11.00
C SER A 98 -8.37 -4.58 11.23
N THR A 99 -7.45 -5.15 12.00
CA THR A 99 -6.16 -4.55 12.34
C THR A 99 -5.09 -5.61 12.46
N GLY A 100 -3.85 -5.28 12.07
CA GLY A 100 -2.69 -6.16 12.22
C GLY A 100 -2.14 -6.25 13.64
N LYS A 101 -2.69 -5.48 14.59
CA LYS A 101 -2.14 -5.33 15.94
C LYS A 101 -2.76 -6.27 16.99
N ARG A 102 -3.88 -6.92 16.69
CA ARG A 102 -4.63 -7.79 17.63
C ARG A 102 -5.58 -8.75 16.91
N GLY A 103 -6.12 -9.72 17.64
CA GLY A 103 -7.09 -10.69 17.13
C GLY A 103 -6.47 -11.69 16.15
N TRP A 104 -7.27 -12.15 15.18
CA TRP A 104 -6.92 -13.25 14.28
C TRP A 104 -5.55 -13.12 13.60
N VAL A 105 -5.10 -11.90 13.28
CA VAL A 105 -3.79 -11.67 12.66
C VAL A 105 -2.65 -12.11 13.59
N VAL A 106 -2.72 -11.71 14.86
CA VAL A 106 -1.71 -12.06 15.87
C VAL A 106 -1.87 -13.51 16.29
N GLU A 107 -3.10 -13.99 16.43
CA GLU A 107 -3.37 -15.40 16.76
C GLU A 107 -2.71 -16.34 15.75
N MET A 108 -2.84 -16.08 14.44
CA MET A 108 -2.18 -16.88 13.40
C MET A 108 -0.65 -16.83 13.44
N CYS A 109 -0.03 -15.84 14.09
CA CYS A 109 1.43 -15.80 14.30
C CYS A 109 1.89 -16.68 15.47
N LEU A 110 1.00 -16.97 16.42
CA LEU A 110 1.30 -17.65 17.68
C LEU A 110 0.95 -19.15 17.66
N VAL A 111 0.34 -19.63 16.56
CA VAL A 111 0.07 -21.05 16.31
C VAL A 111 1.29 -21.78 15.75
#